data_AF-A0A6N2CTC3-F1
#
_entry.id   AF-A0A6N2CTC3-F1
#
_cell.length_a   1.000
_cell.length_b   1.000
_cell.length_c   1.000
_cell.angle_alpha   90.00
_cell.angle_beta   90.00
_cell.angle_gamma   90.00
#
_symmetry.space_group_name_H-M   'P 1'
#
loop_
_entity.id
_entity.type
_entity.pdbx_description
1 polymer ?
#
loop_
_entity_poly.entity_id
_entity_poly.type
_entity_poly.pdbx_seq_one_letter_code
_entity_poly.pdbx_strand_id
1 'polypeptide(L)'
;MERPEQNNERLKNADVIIKNHMIWSMGAGLIPVPIADFFAVGAIQLDMVRQMCRLYDVDFKEKDGKAVVSALTGAGLSRLGANAAIKFIPGLGSVIGGVTMSVLSGASTYAIGEAFKSHFETGGTFLDLDTSRIKKMYDELFEKGKEMARKVQNEQENKSEEKEVISNPKTGINTTSTTEHFAETDIVLKRLNEVADLKEKGIITEEEFQTLKKDILARTNIG
;
A
#
# COMPACT_ATOMS: atom_id res chain seq x y z
N MET A 1 25.98 -14.35 15.44
CA MET A 1 26.00 -14.95 14.09
C MET A 1 24.65 -15.59 13.87
N GLU A 2 23.77 -14.94 13.11
CA GLU A 2 22.48 -15.53 12.70
C GLU A 2 22.71 -16.66 11.70
N ARG A 3 21.86 -17.69 11.73
CA ARG A 3 21.98 -18.85 10.85
C ARG A 3 21.62 -18.43 9.41
N PRO A 4 22.37 -18.84 8.37
CA PRO A 4 22.14 -18.37 6.99
C PRO A 4 20.73 -18.63 6.44
N GLU A 5 20.03 -19.66 6.92
CA GLU A 5 18.63 -19.91 6.54
C GLU A 5 17.65 -18.91 7.17
N GLN A 6 17.85 -18.53 8.44
CA GLN A 6 17.01 -17.53 9.11
C GLN A 6 17.14 -16.16 8.45
N ASN A 7 18.36 -15.81 7.99
CA ASN A 7 18.59 -14.58 7.24
C ASN A 7 17.84 -14.58 5.89
N ASN A 8 17.83 -15.71 5.19
CA ASN A 8 17.13 -15.84 3.91
C ASN A 8 15.59 -15.74 4.07
N GLU A 9 15.04 -16.33 5.13
CA GLU A 9 13.61 -16.20 5.46
C GLU A 9 13.22 -14.77 5.81
N ARG A 10 14.03 -14.08 6.62
CA ARG A 10 13.79 -12.66 6.95
C ARG A 10 13.81 -11.78 5.71
N LEU A 11 14.78 -11.94 4.83
CA LEU A 11 14.88 -11.19 3.57
C LEU A 11 13.64 -11.39 2.69
N LYS A 12 13.15 -12.62 2.56
CA LYS A 12 11.92 -12.93 1.82
C LYS A 12 10.70 -12.28 2.45
N ASN A 13 10.59 -12.30 3.78
CA ASN A 13 9.48 -11.66 4.49
C ASN A 13 9.50 -10.14 4.30
N ALA A 14 10.68 -9.51 4.33
CA ALA A 14 10.85 -8.10 4.02
C ALA A 14 10.37 -7.78 2.60
N ASP A 15 10.78 -8.58 1.60
CA ASP A 15 10.34 -8.41 0.21
C ASP A 15 8.82 -8.52 0.04
N VAL A 16 8.17 -9.43 0.77
CA VAL A 16 6.71 -9.58 0.77
C VAL A 16 6.04 -8.34 1.37
N ILE A 17 6.53 -7.83 2.51
CA ILE A 17 6.01 -6.61 3.14
C ILE A 17 6.11 -5.44 2.14
N ILE A 18 7.28 -5.23 1.53
CA ILE A 18 7.51 -4.14 0.58
C ILE A 18 6.60 -4.26 -0.63
N LYS A 19 6.52 -5.45 -1.24
CA LYS A 19 5.72 -5.69 -2.44
C LYS A 19 4.23 -5.45 -2.19
N ASN A 20 3.69 -5.92 -1.07
CA ASN A 20 2.28 -5.75 -0.73
C ASN A 20 1.94 -4.27 -0.57
N HIS A 21 2.72 -3.52 0.22
CA HIS A 21 2.47 -2.10 0.43
C HIS A 21 2.68 -1.28 -0.85
N MET A 22 3.64 -1.67 -1.70
CA MET A 22 3.79 -1.07 -3.03
C MET A 22 2.52 -1.23 -3.86
N ILE A 23 1.94 -2.43 -3.94
CA ILE A 23 0.69 -2.69 -4.66
C ILE A 23 -0.46 -1.85 -4.10
N TRP A 24 -0.61 -1.80 -2.77
CA TRP A 24 -1.64 -1.00 -2.11
C TRP A 24 -1.47 0.50 -2.38
N SER A 25 -0.25 1.00 -2.31
CA SER A 25 0.10 2.39 -2.63
C SER A 25 -0.19 2.73 -4.10
N MET A 26 0.05 1.80 -5.02
CA MET A 26 -0.30 1.97 -6.44
C MET A 26 -1.82 2.10 -6.63
N GLY A 27 -2.62 1.35 -5.86
CA GLY A 27 -4.08 1.43 -5.86
C GLY A 27 -4.64 2.67 -5.17
N ALA A 28 -3.96 3.18 -4.14
CA ALA A 28 -4.36 4.40 -3.42
C ALA A 28 -4.27 5.68 -4.28
N GLY A 29 -3.55 5.66 -5.41
CA GLY A 29 -3.48 6.77 -6.38
C GLY A 29 -4.72 6.93 -7.27
N LEU A 30 -5.80 6.17 -7.01
CA LEU A 30 -7.06 6.21 -7.77
C LEU A 30 -8.18 6.96 -7.04
N ILE A 31 -7.95 7.52 -5.85
CA ILE A 31 -8.98 8.27 -5.12
C ILE A 31 -9.06 9.69 -5.72
N PRO A 32 -10.25 10.20 -6.11
CA PRO A 32 -10.40 11.47 -6.83
C PRO A 32 -10.15 12.74 -5.98
N VAL A 33 -9.40 12.64 -4.88
CA VAL A 33 -9.06 13.77 -3.99
C VAL A 33 -7.54 13.86 -3.81
N PRO A 34 -6.85 14.78 -4.53
CA PRO A 34 -5.38 14.81 -4.63
C PRO A 34 -4.60 14.88 -3.31
N ILE A 35 -5.21 15.40 -2.25
CA ILE A 35 -4.58 15.51 -0.92
C ILE A 35 -4.75 14.21 -0.12
N ALA A 36 -5.87 13.51 -0.29
CA ALA A 36 -6.17 12.27 0.42
C ALA A 36 -5.24 11.14 -0.03
N ASP A 37 -4.90 11.09 -1.32
CA ASP A 37 -3.97 10.11 -1.90
C ASP A 37 -2.62 10.14 -1.18
N PHE A 38 -2.09 11.33 -0.89
CA PHE A 38 -0.81 11.48 -0.22
C PHE A 38 -0.85 11.00 1.23
N PHE A 39 -1.92 11.31 1.96
CA PHE A 39 -2.10 10.82 3.34
C PHE A 39 -2.31 9.31 3.39
N ALA A 40 -3.05 8.76 2.42
CA ALA A 40 -3.23 7.31 2.29
C ALA A 40 -1.89 6.62 2.02
N VAL A 41 -1.11 7.11 1.05
CA VAL A 41 0.22 6.57 0.75
C VAL A 41 1.17 6.70 1.95
N GLY A 42 1.17 7.85 2.63
CA GLY A 42 1.96 8.05 3.85
C GLY A 42 1.57 7.09 4.96
N ALA A 43 0.28 6.79 5.13
CA ALA A 43 -0.21 5.81 6.11
C ALA A 43 0.21 4.39 5.74
N ILE A 44 0.10 4.00 4.46
CA ILE A 44 0.57 2.70 3.94
C ILE A 44 2.09 2.56 4.17
N GLN A 45 2.86 3.61 3.87
CA GLN A 45 4.31 3.62 4.09
C GLN A 45 4.68 3.55 5.57
N LEU A 46 3.93 4.21 6.45
CA LEU A 46 4.14 4.13 7.90
C LEU A 46 3.85 2.72 8.44
N ASP A 47 2.78 2.08 7.97
CA ASP A 47 2.48 0.71 8.36
C ASP A 47 3.53 -0.29 7.87
N MET A 48 3.99 -0.13 6.63
CA MET A 48 5.10 -0.91 6.07
C MET A 48 6.34 -0.82 6.97
N VAL A 49 6.74 0.40 7.37
CA VAL A 49 7.89 0.61 8.26
C VAL A 49 7.66 -0.05 9.63
N ARG A 50 6.44 0.03 10.18
CA ARG A 50 6.09 -0.64 11.44
C ARG A 50 6.22 -2.17 11.33
N GLN A 51 5.76 -2.77 10.23
CA GLN A 51 5.89 -4.20 9.99
C GLN A 51 7.36 -4.61 9.83
N MET A 52 8.17 -3.80 9.14
CA MET A 52 9.62 -4.00 9.06
C MET A 52 10.26 -3.97 10.45
N CYS A 53 9.93 -3.01 11.30
CA CYS A 53 10.47 -2.95 12.66
C CYS A 53 10.19 -4.24 13.46
N ARG A 54 8.98 -4.78 13.36
CA ARG A 54 8.63 -6.08 13.98
C ARG A 54 9.43 -7.24 13.40
N LEU A 55 9.64 -7.26 12.08
CA LEU A 55 10.41 -8.30 11.41
C LEU A 55 11.90 -8.29 11.80
N TYR A 56 12.45 -7.10 12.07
CA TYR A 56 13.85 -6.89 12.43
C TYR A 56 14.11 -6.78 13.93
N ASP A 57 13.09 -6.94 14.77
CA ASP A 57 13.16 -6.75 16.22
C ASP A 57 13.71 -5.36 16.63
N VAL A 58 13.31 -4.32 15.87
CA VAL A 58 13.65 -2.92 16.13
C VAL A 58 12.47 -2.22 16.81
N ASP A 59 12.76 -1.46 17.87
CA ASP A 59 11.74 -0.67 18.56
C ASP A 59 11.15 0.41 17.64
N PHE A 60 9.87 0.25 17.28
CA PHE A 60 9.16 1.27 16.51
C PHE A 60 8.74 2.43 17.41
N LYS A 61 9.38 3.58 17.23
CA LYS A 61 8.95 4.85 17.82
C LYS A 61 8.08 5.60 16.85
N GLU A 62 6.80 5.76 17.17
CA GLU A 62 5.82 6.35 16.26
C GLU A 62 6.21 7.74 15.76
N LYS A 63 6.81 8.57 16.62
CA LYS A 63 7.31 9.91 16.26
C LYS A 63 8.41 9.83 15.20
N ASP A 64 9.38 8.94 15.38
CA ASP A 64 10.54 8.80 14.50
C ASP A 64 10.12 8.19 13.16
N GLY A 65 9.28 7.15 13.18
CA GLY A 65 8.69 6.56 11.99
C GLY A 65 7.90 7.58 11.16
N LYS A 66 7.03 8.37 11.80
CA LYS A 66 6.27 9.43 11.13
C LYS A 66 7.18 10.50 10.55
N ALA A 67 8.19 10.96 11.29
CA ALA A 67 9.12 11.97 10.82
C ALA A 67 9.89 11.51 9.58
N VAL A 68 10.47 10.30 9.62
CA VAL A 68 11.26 9.77 8.49
C VAL A 68 10.38 9.50 7.28
N VAL A 69 9.22 8.85 7.46
CA VAL A 69 8.28 8.62 6.36
C VAL A 69 7.86 9.94 5.75
N SER A 70 7.39 10.91 6.56
CA SER A 70 6.96 12.22 6.04
C SER A 70 8.07 12.95 5.26
N ALA A 71 9.32 12.87 5.71
CA ALA A 71 10.46 13.46 5.02
C ALA A 71 10.73 12.80 3.67
N LEU A 72 10.67 11.46 3.59
CA LEU A 72 10.92 10.72 2.36
C LEU A 72 9.76 10.83 1.36
N THR A 73 8.51 10.69 1.82
CA THR A 73 7.32 10.90 0.99
C THR A 73 7.28 12.34 0.47
N GLY A 74 7.58 13.32 1.34
CA GLY A 74 7.67 14.74 0.96
C GLY A 74 8.79 15.01 -0.05
N ALA A 75 9.93 14.34 0.08
CA ALA A 75 11.02 14.41 -0.89
C ALA A 75 10.62 13.84 -2.27
N GLY A 76 9.84 12.75 -2.28
CA GLY A 76 9.22 12.22 -3.50
C GLY A 76 8.31 13.23 -4.19
N LEU A 77 7.48 13.94 -3.41
CA LEU A 77 6.59 14.98 -3.91
C LEU A 77 7.35 16.17 -4.51
N SER A 78 8.46 16.58 -3.90
CA SER A 78 9.26 17.72 -4.39
C SER A 78 9.82 17.46 -5.79
N ARG A 79 10.07 16.19 -6.15
CA ARG A 79 10.55 15.80 -7.48
C ARG A 79 9.50 15.89 -8.57
N LEU A 80 8.22 15.83 -8.22
CA LEU A 80 7.14 15.98 -9.19
C LEU A 80 7.09 17.41 -9.76
N GLY A 81 7.66 18.38 -9.02
CA GLY A 81 7.79 19.77 -9.44
C GLY A 81 6.44 20.45 -9.73
N ALA A 82 6.50 21.71 -10.16
CA ALA A 82 5.30 22.44 -10.58
C ALA A 82 4.65 21.86 -11.85
N ASN A 83 5.39 21.09 -12.66
CA ASN A 83 4.91 20.53 -13.92
C ASN A 83 3.96 19.34 -13.74
N ALA A 84 3.99 18.64 -12.60
CA ALA A 84 2.99 17.63 -12.29
C ALA A 84 1.61 18.26 -12.10
N ALA A 85 1.53 19.45 -11.46
CA ALA A 85 0.29 20.19 -11.21
C ALA A 85 -0.50 20.52 -12.49
N ILE A 86 0.18 20.69 -13.62
CA ILE A 86 -0.43 21.02 -14.93
C ILE A 86 -1.24 19.83 -15.49
N LYS A 87 -0.89 18.58 -15.13
CA LYS A 87 -1.61 17.37 -15.56
C LYS A 87 -2.86 17.06 -14.73
N PHE A 88 -3.21 17.91 -13.76
CA PHE A 88 -4.41 17.79 -12.92
C PHE A 88 -5.62 18.59 -13.45
N ILE A 89 -5.55 19.13 -14.67
CA ILE A 89 -6.71 19.79 -15.31
C ILE A 89 -7.72 18.72 -15.75
N PRO A 90 -8.95 18.68 -15.19
CA PRO A 90 -9.97 17.72 -15.60
C PRO A 90 -10.34 17.93 -17.08
N GLY A 91 -10.29 16.85 -17.87
CA GLY A 91 -10.68 16.86 -19.29
C GLY A 91 -9.52 16.89 -20.30
N LEU A 92 -8.31 17.25 -19.89
CA LEU A 92 -7.11 17.25 -20.76
C LEU A 92 -5.92 16.59 -20.01
N GLY A 93 -5.95 15.27 -19.82
CA GLY A 93 -4.77 14.53 -19.29
C GLY A 93 -5.02 13.38 -18.32
N SER A 94 -6.27 13.11 -17.91
CA SER A 94 -6.60 12.19 -16.81
C SER A 94 -6.10 10.74 -16.97
N VAL A 95 -5.95 10.24 -18.20
CA VAL A 95 -5.49 8.85 -18.46
C VAL A 95 -3.97 8.71 -18.27
N ILE A 96 -3.19 9.74 -18.63
CA ILE A 96 -1.74 9.75 -18.45
C ILE A 96 -1.37 10.11 -17.00
N GLY A 97 -2.23 10.85 -16.30
CA GLY A 97 -2.07 11.21 -14.89
C GLY A 97 -2.17 10.02 -13.92
N GLY A 98 -3.19 9.17 -14.07
CA GLY A 98 -3.44 8.03 -13.15
C GLY A 98 -2.34 6.97 -13.17
N VAL A 99 -1.93 6.52 -14.36
CA VAL A 99 -0.81 5.57 -14.56
C VAL A 99 0.49 6.12 -13.95
N THR A 100 0.73 7.43 -14.12
CA THR A 100 1.93 8.07 -13.59
C THR A 100 1.89 8.12 -12.06
N MET A 101 0.75 8.46 -11.44
CA MET A 101 0.63 8.54 -9.98
C MET A 101 0.70 7.17 -9.30
N SER A 102 0.05 6.14 -9.85
CA SER A 102 0.17 4.77 -9.35
C SER A 102 1.63 4.30 -9.35
N VAL A 103 2.34 4.47 -10.48
CA VAL A 103 3.76 4.10 -10.59
C VAL A 103 4.63 4.87 -9.61
N LEU A 104 4.42 6.18 -9.46
CA LEU A 104 5.21 7.00 -8.54
C LEU A 104 4.95 6.66 -7.07
N SER A 105 3.71 6.40 -6.72
CA SER A 105 3.30 5.96 -5.38
C SER A 105 3.91 4.60 -5.02
N GLY A 106 3.85 3.65 -5.96
CA GLY A 106 4.53 2.36 -5.85
C GLY A 106 6.04 2.54 -5.72
N ALA A 107 6.65 3.38 -6.56
CA ALA A 107 8.09 3.64 -6.54
C ALA A 107 8.57 4.23 -5.23
N SER A 108 7.85 5.21 -4.67
CA SER A 108 8.15 5.81 -3.38
C SER A 108 8.09 4.77 -2.25
N THR A 109 7.03 3.96 -2.26
CA THR A 109 6.83 2.92 -1.24
C THR A 109 7.90 1.84 -1.32
N TYR A 110 8.24 1.38 -2.52
CA TYR A 110 9.36 0.47 -2.75
C TYR A 110 10.68 1.04 -2.23
N ALA A 111 10.98 2.31 -2.56
CA ALA A 111 12.23 2.94 -2.19
C ALA A 111 12.39 3.11 -0.67
N ILE A 112 11.32 3.51 0.03
CA ILE A 112 11.32 3.58 1.50
C ILE A 112 11.53 2.19 2.08
N GLY A 113 10.79 1.19 1.60
CA GLY A 113 10.87 -0.18 2.09
C GLY A 113 12.28 -0.77 1.97
N GLU A 114 12.88 -0.66 0.79
CA GLU A 114 14.24 -1.16 0.53
C GLU A 114 15.31 -0.39 1.32
N ALA A 115 15.11 0.92 1.53
CA ALA A 115 16.03 1.72 2.31
C ALA A 115 16.05 1.28 3.79
N PHE A 116 14.87 1.04 4.38
CA PHE A 116 14.73 0.51 5.73
C PHE A 116 15.20 -0.94 5.83
N LYS A 117 14.90 -1.79 4.85
CA LYS A 117 15.41 -3.17 4.76
C LYS A 117 16.94 -3.19 4.86
N SER A 118 17.60 -2.39 4.02
CA SER A 118 19.07 -2.30 3.99
C SER A 118 19.63 -1.75 5.31
N HIS A 119 19.01 -0.72 5.89
CA HIS A 119 19.42 -0.16 7.18
C HIS A 119 19.32 -1.19 8.32
N PHE A 120 18.18 -1.87 8.43
CA PHE A 120 17.92 -2.84 9.50
C PHE A 120 18.72 -4.14 9.33
N GLU A 121 18.96 -4.62 8.10
CA GLU A 121 19.85 -5.78 7.85
C GLU A 121 21.30 -5.50 8.31
N THR A 122 21.73 -4.24 8.36
CA THR A 122 23.04 -3.87 8.92
C THR A 122 23.05 -3.74 10.44
N GLY A 123 21.93 -4.06 11.11
CA GLY A 123 21.75 -3.91 12.56
C GLY A 123 21.41 -2.49 12.98
N GLY A 124 21.02 -1.62 12.03
CA GLY A 124 20.64 -0.26 12.32
C GLY A 124 19.24 -0.14 12.94
N THR A 125 18.98 0.99 13.59
CA THR A 125 17.72 1.36 14.25
C THR A 125 17.34 2.79 13.86
N PHE A 126 16.24 3.32 14.42
CA PHE A 126 15.92 4.75 14.24
C PHE A 126 16.93 5.70 14.90
N LEU A 127 17.66 5.27 15.93
CA LEU A 127 18.57 6.13 16.70
C LEU A 127 19.83 6.50 15.91
N ASP A 128 20.29 5.59 15.06
CA ASP A 128 21.48 5.68 14.22
C ASP A 128 21.14 5.91 12.75
N LEU A 129 19.88 6.28 12.48
CA LEU A 129 19.42 6.56 11.13
C LEU A 129 19.98 7.88 10.61
N ASP A 130 21.00 7.80 9.76
CA ASP A 130 21.51 8.95 9.02
C ASP A 130 20.51 9.33 7.91
N THR A 131 19.84 10.46 8.11
CA THR A 131 18.84 10.99 7.17
C THR A 131 19.42 11.34 5.80
N SER A 132 20.69 11.74 5.73
CA SER A 132 21.37 12.03 4.45
C SER A 132 21.65 10.75 3.69
N ARG A 133 22.11 9.71 4.39
CA ARG A 133 22.34 8.38 3.81
C ARG A 133 21.03 7.76 3.33
N ILE A 134 20.00 7.76 4.17
CA ILE A 134 18.70 7.17 3.82
C ILE A 134 18.07 7.91 2.64
N LYS A 135 18.22 9.24 2.58
CA LYS A 135 17.74 10.04 1.45
C LYS A 135 18.47 9.65 0.18
N LYS A 136 19.81 9.57 0.20
CA LYS A 136 20.58 9.13 -0.98
C LYS A 136 20.16 7.73 -1.46
N MET A 137 19.98 6.79 -0.54
CA MET A 137 19.48 5.45 -0.88
C MET A 137 18.07 5.50 -1.48
N TYR A 138 17.18 6.31 -0.91
CA TYR A 138 15.85 6.54 -1.45
C TYR A 138 15.90 7.05 -2.89
N ASP A 139 16.80 7.98 -3.22
CA ASP A 139 16.97 8.53 -4.58
C ASP A 139 17.31 7.42 -5.58
N GLU A 140 18.28 6.57 -5.24
CA GLU A 140 18.72 5.45 -6.07
C GLU A 140 17.63 4.37 -6.20
N LEU A 141 16.96 4.05 -5.10
CA LEU A 141 15.91 3.02 -5.05
C LEU A 141 14.60 3.47 -5.68
N PHE A 142 14.32 4.78 -5.73
CA PHE A 142 13.13 5.33 -6.36
C PHE A 142 13.12 5.05 -7.86
N GLU A 143 14.27 5.19 -8.53
CA GLU A 143 14.39 4.88 -9.95
C GLU A 143 14.09 3.41 -10.24
N LYS A 144 14.67 2.50 -9.45
CA LYS A 144 14.34 1.06 -9.50
C LYS A 144 12.87 0.79 -9.16
N GLY A 145 12.33 1.51 -8.19
CA GLY A 145 10.94 1.42 -7.77
C GLY A 145 9.96 1.75 -8.89
N LYS A 146 10.28 2.70 -9.78
CA LYS A 146 9.45 2.99 -10.96
C LYS A 146 9.39 1.80 -11.90
N GLU A 147 10.49 1.10 -12.12
CA GLU A 147 10.52 -0.10 -12.96
C GLU A 147 9.71 -1.23 -12.33
N MET A 148 9.86 -1.46 -11.02
CA MET A 148 9.11 -2.48 -10.30
C MET A 148 7.61 -2.20 -10.28
N ALA A 149 7.22 -0.95 -10.03
CA ALA A 149 5.82 -0.53 -10.07
C ALA A 149 5.22 -0.67 -11.47
N ARG A 150 5.96 -0.34 -12.54
CA ARG A 150 5.50 -0.59 -13.93
C ARG A 150 5.32 -2.08 -14.22
N LYS A 151 6.25 -2.94 -13.80
CA LYS A 151 6.11 -4.40 -13.97
C LYS A 151 4.84 -4.90 -13.30
N VAL A 152 4.61 -4.51 -12.04
CA VAL A 152 3.40 -4.87 -11.30
C VAL A 152 2.14 -4.33 -11.97
N GLN A 153 2.15 -3.10 -12.47
CA GLN A 153 1.02 -2.54 -13.20
C GLN A 153 0.68 -3.36 -14.44
N ASN A 154 1.68 -3.66 -15.27
CA ASN A 154 1.50 -4.47 -16.48
C ASN A 154 1.01 -5.89 -16.15
N GLU A 155 1.51 -6.50 -15.05
CA GLU A 155 1.02 -7.80 -14.57
C GLU A 155 -0.45 -7.77 -14.13
N GLN A 156 -0.94 -6.64 -13.61
CA GLN A 156 -2.34 -6.47 -13.21
C GLN A 156 -3.24 -6.15 -14.40
N GLU A 157 -2.77 -5.38 -15.38
CA GLU A 157 -3.47 -5.12 -16.64
C GLU A 157 -3.69 -6.42 -17.41
N ASN A 158 -2.65 -7.24 -17.57
CA ASN A 158 -2.76 -8.57 -18.23
C ASN A 158 -3.71 -9.54 -17.49
N LYS A 159 -3.81 -9.44 -16.15
CA LYS A 159 -4.78 -10.22 -15.34
C LYS A 159 -6.20 -9.67 -15.40
N SER A 160 -6.36 -8.39 -15.75
CA SER A 160 -7.65 -7.70 -15.86
C SER A 160 -8.26 -7.89 -17.25
N GLU A 161 -7.44 -7.95 -18.31
CA GLU A 161 -7.87 -8.33 -19.67
C GLU A 161 -8.47 -9.76 -19.71
N GLU A 162 -8.00 -10.67 -18.84
CA GLU A 162 -8.57 -12.02 -18.69
C GLU A 162 -9.93 -12.02 -17.95
N LYS A 163 -10.27 -10.93 -17.23
CA LYS A 163 -11.53 -10.75 -16.49
C LYS A 163 -12.54 -9.81 -17.18
N GLU A 164 -12.13 -8.99 -18.14
CA GLU A 164 -12.96 -7.97 -18.81
C GLU A 164 -13.96 -8.49 -19.87
N VAL A 165 -14.14 -9.80 -20.03
CA VAL A 165 -15.27 -10.34 -20.83
C VAL A 165 -16.60 -10.21 -20.07
N ILE A 166 -16.59 -9.98 -18.74
CA ILE A 166 -17.82 -9.99 -17.94
C ILE A 166 -17.92 -8.72 -17.08
N SER A 167 -18.66 -7.75 -17.63
CA SER A 167 -19.46 -6.73 -16.94
C SER A 167 -18.78 -5.50 -16.34
N ASN A 168 -19.24 -4.34 -16.84
CA ASN A 168 -19.14 -2.99 -16.29
C ASN A 168 -20.56 -2.38 -16.37
N PRO A 169 -20.92 -1.25 -15.72
CA PRO A 169 -20.28 -0.54 -14.59
C PRO A 169 -21.27 0.07 -13.54
N LYS A 170 -20.65 0.76 -12.55
CA LYS A 170 -21.11 1.90 -11.70
C LYS A 170 -21.73 1.50 -10.35
N THR A 171 -21.42 2.10 -9.19
CA THR A 171 -21.36 3.54 -8.87
C THR A 171 -20.86 3.71 -7.41
N GLY A 172 -20.01 4.73 -7.15
CA GLY A 172 -19.95 5.54 -5.92
C GLY A 172 -19.58 4.89 -4.58
N ILE A 173 -18.93 5.66 -3.70
CA ILE A 173 -19.40 5.99 -2.32
C ILE A 173 -18.20 6.44 -1.46
N ASN A 174 -18.53 7.42 -0.61
CA ASN A 174 -17.80 8.04 0.48
C ASN A 174 -17.00 7.04 1.36
N THR A 175 -16.03 7.52 2.14
CA THR A 175 -16.11 7.59 3.62
C THR A 175 -14.71 7.82 4.22
N THR A 176 -14.67 8.81 5.09
CA THR A 176 -13.61 9.18 6.05
C THR A 176 -13.46 8.12 7.17
N SER A 177 -12.27 8.01 7.76
CA SER A 177 -11.96 7.62 9.16
C SER A 177 -11.21 6.29 9.41
N THR A 178 -10.16 6.44 10.24
CA THR A 178 -9.60 5.53 11.27
C THR A 178 -8.59 4.41 10.92
N THR A 179 -7.38 4.62 11.44
CA THR A 179 -6.13 3.85 11.30
C THR A 179 -6.09 2.51 12.09
N GLU A 180 -7.17 2.10 12.75
CA GLU A 180 -7.29 0.78 13.40
C GLU A 180 -8.25 -0.17 12.65
N HIS A 181 -9.09 0.37 11.75
CA HIS A 181 -10.10 -0.40 11.02
C HIS A 181 -9.54 -1.21 9.84
N PHE A 182 -8.33 -0.94 9.36
CA PHE A 182 -7.84 -1.51 8.09
C PHE A 182 -7.56 -3.02 8.15
N ALA A 183 -7.00 -3.51 9.27
CA ALA A 183 -6.78 -4.95 9.44
C ALA A 183 -8.11 -5.73 9.64
N GLU A 184 -9.09 -5.11 10.30
CA GLU A 184 -10.39 -5.72 10.56
C GLU A 184 -11.31 -5.67 9.33
N THR A 185 -11.21 -4.61 8.53
CA THR A 185 -11.96 -4.45 7.28
C THR A 185 -11.52 -5.50 6.25
N ASP A 186 -10.22 -5.79 6.14
CA ASP A 186 -9.73 -6.85 5.25
C ASP A 186 -10.27 -8.25 5.65
N ILE A 187 -10.36 -8.52 6.96
CA ILE A 187 -10.92 -9.76 7.49
C ILE A 187 -12.44 -9.83 7.22
N VAL A 188 -13.16 -8.73 7.40
CA VAL A 188 -14.61 -8.63 7.17
C VAL A 188 -14.94 -8.79 5.69
N LEU A 189 -14.17 -8.15 4.80
CA LEU A 189 -14.33 -8.29 3.35
C LEU A 189 -14.07 -9.71 2.89
N LYS A 190 -13.04 -10.37 3.44
CA LYS A 190 -12.75 -11.77 3.16
C LYS A 190 -13.92 -12.69 3.58
N ARG A 191 -14.46 -12.48 4.79
CA ARG A 191 -15.62 -13.26 5.29
C ARG A 191 -16.90 -12.99 4.49
N LEU A 192 -17.14 -11.76 4.05
CA LEU A 192 -18.29 -11.42 3.21
C LEU A 192 -18.20 -12.09 1.84
N ASN A 193 -17.00 -12.15 1.25
CA ASN A 193 -16.78 -12.88 0.00
C ASN A 193 -16.99 -14.39 0.18
N GLU A 194 -16.50 -14.98 1.28
CA GLU A 194 -16.73 -16.40 1.59
C GLU A 194 -18.23 -16.73 1.72
N VAL A 195 -19.00 -15.86 2.39
CA VAL A 195 -20.45 -16.05 2.54
C VAL A 195 -21.20 -15.84 1.22
N ALA A 196 -20.72 -14.95 0.35
CA ALA A 196 -21.27 -14.78 -1.00
C ALA A 196 -21.02 -16.02 -1.88
N ASP A 197 -19.81 -16.59 -1.83
CA ASP A 197 -19.44 -17.83 -2.52
C ASP A 197 -20.32 -19.01 -2.08
N LEU A 198 -20.63 -19.12 -0.78
CA LEU A 198 -21.50 -20.18 -0.26
C LEU A 198 -22.93 -20.07 -0.79
N LYS A 199 -23.45 -18.85 -0.95
CA LYS A 199 -24.76 -18.60 -1.57
C LYS A 199 -24.75 -18.95 -3.06
N GLU A 200 -23.71 -18.54 -3.78
CA GLU A 200 -23.57 -18.84 -5.21
C GLU A 200 -23.49 -20.35 -5.47
N LYS A 201 -22.82 -21.09 -4.59
CA LYS A 201 -22.74 -22.55 -4.62
C LYS A 201 -24.04 -23.25 -4.15
N GLY A 202 -25.06 -22.49 -3.76
CA GLY A 202 -26.34 -23.03 -3.26
C GLY A 202 -26.21 -23.77 -1.92
N ILE A 203 -25.12 -23.55 -1.17
CA ILE A 203 -24.86 -24.18 0.13
C ILE A 203 -25.70 -23.51 1.22
N ILE A 204 -25.97 -22.22 1.07
CA ILE A 204 -26.84 -21.44 1.95
C ILE A 204 -27.95 -20.74 1.14
N THR A 205 -29.08 -20.50 1.79
CA THR A 205 -30.24 -19.81 1.22
C THR A 205 -30.05 -18.28 1.23
N GLU A 206 -30.87 -17.56 0.46
CA GLU A 206 -30.87 -16.08 0.46
C GLU A 206 -31.13 -15.52 1.87
N GLU A 207 -32.04 -16.13 2.63
CA GLU A 207 -32.41 -15.70 3.98
C GLU A 207 -31.24 -15.87 4.97
N GLU A 208 -30.53 -17.00 4.87
CA GLU A 208 -29.32 -17.27 5.67
C GLU A 208 -28.18 -16.32 5.29
N PHE A 209 -28.02 -16.03 4.00
CA PHE A 209 -27.03 -15.07 3.50
C PHE A 209 -27.26 -13.67 4.08
N GLN A 210 -28.51 -13.17 4.07
CA GLN A 210 -28.81 -11.85 4.64
C GLN A 210 -28.58 -11.80 6.15
N THR A 211 -28.87 -12.90 6.85
CA THR A 211 -28.64 -13.00 8.30
C THR A 211 -27.15 -12.99 8.63
N LEU A 212 -26.33 -13.78 7.93
CA LEU A 212 -24.88 -13.84 8.12
C LEU A 212 -24.19 -12.54 7.71
N LYS A 213 -24.61 -11.94 6.59
CA LYS A 213 -24.13 -10.62 6.16
C LYS A 213 -24.39 -9.56 7.22
N LYS A 214 -25.60 -9.55 7.80
CA LYS A 214 -25.97 -8.62 8.87
C LYS A 214 -25.16 -8.85 10.15
N ASP A 215 -24.92 -10.10 10.55
CA ASP A 215 -24.10 -10.43 11.72
C ASP A 215 -22.64 -10.04 11.54
N ILE A 216 -22.05 -10.32 10.37
CA ILE A 216 -20.68 -9.93 10.02
C ILE A 216 -20.51 -8.41 10.07
N LEU A 217 -21.48 -7.65 9.56
CA LEU A 217 -21.46 -6.19 9.59
C LEU A 217 -21.72 -5.61 10.98
N ALA A 218 -22.57 -6.25 11.79
CA ALA A 218 -22.90 -5.81 13.14
C ALA A 218 -21.71 -5.94 14.10
N ARG A 219 -20.89 -6.98 13.95
CA ARG A 219 -19.68 -7.19 14.75
C ARG A 219 -18.58 -6.14 14.50
N THR A 220 -18.63 -5.46 13.35
CA THR A 220 -17.68 -4.41 12.97
C THR A 220 -18.10 -3.02 13.45
N ASN A 221 -19.32 -2.86 13.98
CA ASN A 221 -19.84 -1.57 14.44
C ASN A 221 -19.81 -1.50 15.98
N ILE A 222 -18.63 -1.24 16.54
CA ILE A 222 -18.43 -0.94 17.95
C ILE A 222 -17.92 0.51 18.03
N GLY A 223 -18.58 1.33 18.85
CA GLY A 223 -18.44 2.80 18.90
C GLY A 223 -17.15 3.34 19.48
#